data_AF-A0A951NHN1-F1
#
_entry.id   AF-A0A951NHN1-F1
#
_cell.length_a   1.000
_cell.length_b   1.000
_cell.length_c   1.000
_cell.angle_alpha   90.00
_cell.angle_beta   90.00
_cell.angle_gamma   90.00
#
_symmetry.space_group_name_H-M   'P 1'
#
loop_
_entity.id
_entity.type
_entity.pdbx_description
1 polymer ?
#
loop_
_entity_poly.entity_id
_entity_poly.type
_entity_poly.pdbx_seq_one_letter_code
_entity_poly.pdbx_strand_id
1 'polypeptide(L)'
;LPTADLVKACVDGRTGQVLTADRPLRARTWQAADPDQARALRQALVEMATSGGLKTDLTCEGYVPSEALGRLVDLRDVTSTFPGDRTPAKACDRDHRLPYPLGATSEQNLQNTSRRWHRAKHTGWHTSLLDDGTIRWTSPSHGVYHRKPQRTVPPAIPDGTTLPPINDTG
;
A
#
# COMPACT_ATOMS: atom_id res chain seq x y z
N LEU A 1 16.79 -0.30 -28.12
CA LEU A 1 16.50 -0.98 -26.84
C LEU A 1 15.06 -0.67 -26.47
N PRO A 2 14.23 -1.66 -26.09
CA PRO A 2 12.87 -1.41 -25.67
C PRO A 2 12.89 -0.50 -24.43
N THR A 3 12.18 0.62 -24.54
CA THR A 3 12.03 1.62 -23.49
C THR A 3 10.67 1.44 -22.84
N ALA A 4 10.62 1.37 -21.51
CA ALA A 4 9.36 1.31 -20.77
C ALA A 4 9.21 2.54 -19.86
N ASP A 5 8.02 3.11 -19.84
CA ASP A 5 7.64 4.15 -18.89
C ASP A 5 6.92 3.53 -17.68
N LEU A 6 7.24 4.02 -16.48
CA LEU A 6 6.54 3.58 -15.27
C LEU A 6 5.15 4.22 -15.22
N VAL A 7 4.13 3.38 -15.29
CA VAL A 7 2.72 3.75 -15.21
C VAL A 7 2.03 2.96 -14.09
N LYS A 8 1.06 3.58 -13.44
CA LYS A 8 0.19 2.86 -12.50
C LYS A 8 -0.87 2.14 -13.33
N ALA A 9 -0.91 0.82 -13.25
CA ALA A 9 -1.85 -0.01 -14.00
C ALA A 9 -2.88 -0.67 -13.06
N CYS A 10 -4.10 -0.79 -13.54
CA CYS A 10 -5.11 -1.70 -13.00
C CYS A 10 -4.99 -3.02 -13.75
N VAL A 11 -5.03 -4.13 -13.03
CA VAL A 11 -4.82 -5.46 -13.58
C VAL A 11 -5.90 -6.40 -13.05
N ASP A 12 -6.44 -7.28 -13.90
CA ASP A 12 -7.37 -8.32 -13.49
C ASP A 12 -6.64 -9.34 -12.61
N GLY A 13 -6.95 -9.33 -11.31
CA GLY A 13 -6.28 -10.15 -10.30
C GLY A 13 -6.43 -11.66 -10.44
N ARG A 14 -7.11 -12.18 -11.47
CA ARG A 14 -7.27 -13.62 -11.75
C ARG A 14 -6.49 -14.04 -13.01
N THR A 15 -6.36 -13.15 -13.99
CA THR A 15 -5.93 -13.52 -15.35
C THR A 15 -4.60 -12.93 -15.77
N GLY A 16 -4.15 -11.83 -15.18
CA GLY A 16 -2.91 -11.16 -15.62
C GLY A 16 -3.14 -9.86 -16.36
N GLN A 17 -4.36 -9.64 -16.82
CA GLN A 17 -4.59 -8.69 -17.88
C GLN A 17 -4.58 -7.24 -17.37
N VAL A 18 -3.78 -6.38 -18.01
CA VAL A 18 -3.81 -4.94 -17.75
C VAL A 18 -5.12 -4.36 -18.31
N LEU A 19 -5.92 -3.77 -17.42
CA LEU A 19 -7.26 -3.23 -17.70
C LEU A 19 -7.21 -1.76 -18.07
N THR A 20 -6.36 -1.00 -17.38
CA THR A 20 -6.09 0.41 -17.67
C THR A 20 -4.74 0.80 -17.07
N ALA A 21 -4.12 1.89 -17.57
CA ALA A 21 -2.91 2.44 -17.00
C ALA A 21 -2.89 3.98 -17.08
N ASP A 22 -2.37 4.62 -16.03
CA ASP A 22 -2.17 6.08 -15.98
C ASP A 22 -1.20 6.55 -17.07
N ARG A 23 -1.35 7.82 -17.48
CA ARG A 23 -0.36 8.48 -18.34
C ARG A 23 0.95 8.64 -17.55
N PRO A 24 2.12 8.31 -18.13
CA PRO A 24 3.38 8.36 -17.39
C PRO A 24 3.68 9.79 -16.91
N LEU A 25 3.80 9.97 -15.59
CA LEU A 25 3.96 11.28 -14.97
C LEU A 25 5.39 11.83 -15.08
N ARG A 26 6.40 10.97 -15.28
CA ARG A 26 7.79 11.32 -15.64
C ARG A 26 8.47 10.14 -16.34
N ALA A 27 9.05 10.38 -17.52
CA ALA A 27 9.87 9.41 -18.24
C ALA A 27 11.19 9.16 -17.49
N ARG A 28 11.17 8.27 -16.48
CA ARG A 28 12.38 7.51 -16.15
C ARG A 28 12.37 6.32 -17.08
N THR A 29 12.93 6.53 -18.26
CA THR A 29 13.04 5.50 -19.28
C THR A 29 13.92 4.38 -18.75
N TRP A 30 13.31 3.27 -18.35
CA TRP A 30 14.07 2.06 -18.08
C TRP A 30 14.32 1.35 -19.41
N GLN A 31 15.56 0.95 -19.64
CA GLN A 31 15.96 0.18 -20.80
C GLN A 31 16.25 -1.25 -20.34
N ALA A 32 15.48 -2.20 -20.85
CA ALA A 32 15.88 -3.60 -20.72
C ALA A 32 17.16 -3.81 -21.51
N ALA A 33 18.14 -4.49 -20.93
CA ALA A 33 19.34 -4.88 -21.66
C ALA A 33 18.99 -5.85 -22.82
N ASP A 34 17.88 -6.58 -22.68
CA ASP A 34 17.41 -7.61 -23.62
C ASP A 34 15.86 -7.63 -23.68
N PRO A 35 15.23 -7.66 -24.88
CA PRO A 35 13.79 -7.91 -25.05
C PRO A 35 13.22 -9.11 -24.29
N ASP A 36 13.97 -10.20 -24.13
CA ASP A 36 13.50 -11.39 -23.40
C ASP A 36 13.45 -11.13 -21.88
N GLN A 37 14.40 -10.33 -21.37
CA GLN A 37 14.37 -9.84 -19.99
C GLN A 37 13.14 -8.96 -19.73
N ALA A 38 12.76 -8.11 -20.69
CA ALA A 38 11.55 -7.29 -20.57
C ALA A 38 10.27 -8.14 -20.53
N ARG A 39 10.19 -9.18 -21.38
CA ARG A 39 9.05 -10.11 -21.42
C ARG A 39 8.94 -10.91 -20.12
N ALA A 40 10.06 -11.42 -19.61
CA ALA A 40 10.11 -12.15 -18.34
C ALA A 40 9.66 -11.29 -17.15
N LEU A 41 10.14 -10.04 -17.05
CA LEU A 41 9.73 -9.12 -16.00
C LEU A 41 8.24 -8.76 -16.07
N ARG A 42 7.72 -8.53 -17.28
CA ARG A 42 6.28 -8.30 -17.48
C ARG A 42 5.47 -9.50 -17.02
N GLN A 43 5.88 -10.71 -17.40
CA GLN A 43 5.16 -11.94 -17.05
C GLN A 43 5.20 -12.20 -15.54
N ALA A 44 6.34 -11.96 -14.88
CA ALA A 44 6.45 -12.04 -13.43
C ALA A 44 5.57 -11.01 -12.70
N LEU A 45 5.48 -9.77 -13.20
CA LEU A 45 4.61 -8.74 -12.62
C LEU A 45 3.12 -9.07 -12.78
N VAL A 46 2.75 -9.59 -13.95
CA VAL A 46 1.41 -10.11 -14.25
C VAL A 46 1.10 -11.25 -13.29
N GLU A 47 1.95 -12.27 -13.22
CA GLU A 47 1.80 -13.42 -12.32
C GLU A 47 1.70 -12.99 -10.85
N MET A 48 2.55 -12.06 -10.39
CA MET A 48 2.46 -11.47 -9.06
C MET A 48 1.12 -10.76 -8.81
N ALA A 49 0.62 -10.02 -9.79
CA ALA A 49 -0.62 -9.28 -9.65
C ALA A 49 -1.86 -10.18 -9.72
N THR A 50 -1.75 -11.38 -10.33
CA THR A 50 -2.93 -12.11 -10.81
C THR A 50 -2.99 -13.59 -10.44
N SER A 51 -1.94 -14.15 -9.85
CA SER A 51 -1.98 -15.49 -9.27
C SER A 51 -2.73 -15.56 -7.93
N GLY A 52 -3.59 -14.57 -7.62
CA GLY A 52 -4.27 -14.47 -6.32
C GLY A 52 -3.33 -14.38 -5.12
N GLY A 53 -2.03 -14.19 -5.37
CA GLY A 53 -0.94 -14.40 -4.43
C GLY A 53 -0.41 -13.12 -3.81
N LEU A 54 -1.26 -12.35 -3.13
CA LEU A 54 -0.77 -11.46 -2.07
C LEU A 54 -1.85 -11.20 -1.02
N LYS A 55 -2.25 -12.25 -0.30
CA LYS A 55 -3.20 -12.13 0.83
C LYS A 55 -2.94 -13.11 1.98
N THR A 56 -1.75 -13.68 2.13
CA THR A 56 -1.49 -14.66 3.21
C THR A 56 -0.94 -14.07 4.49
N ASP A 57 -0.38 -12.86 4.47
CA ASP A 57 0.24 -12.25 5.66
C ASP A 57 -0.22 -10.80 5.90
N LEU A 58 -1.51 -10.55 5.67
CA LEU A 58 -2.15 -9.28 6.04
C LEU A 58 -2.54 -9.23 7.52
N THR A 59 -2.47 -10.37 8.20
CA THR A 59 -2.75 -10.53 9.63
C THR A 59 -1.84 -11.63 10.14
N CYS A 60 -1.28 -11.47 11.33
CA CYS A 60 -0.51 -12.50 12.00
C CYS A 60 -0.97 -12.69 13.44
N GLU A 61 -0.64 -13.83 14.02
CA GLU A 61 -0.90 -14.10 15.43
C GLU A 61 0.11 -13.37 16.34
N GLY A 62 -0.35 -13.00 17.53
CA GLY A 62 0.48 -12.33 18.54
C GLY A 62 0.66 -10.82 18.32
N TYR A 63 1.44 -10.19 19.21
CA TYR A 63 1.66 -8.74 19.23
C TYR A 63 2.68 -8.28 18.17
N VAL A 64 3.74 -9.06 17.95
CA VAL A 64 4.83 -8.68 17.06
C VAL A 64 4.45 -9.04 15.62
N PRO A 65 4.47 -8.08 14.67
CA PRO A 65 4.16 -8.39 13.29
C PRO A 65 5.20 -9.36 12.70
N SER A 66 4.74 -10.25 11.82
CA SER A 66 5.64 -11.02 10.96
C SER A 66 6.52 -10.09 10.12
N GLU A 67 7.62 -10.63 9.60
CA GLU A 67 8.52 -9.83 8.77
C GLU A 67 7.83 -9.32 7.50
N ALA A 68 7.01 -10.15 6.85
CA ALA A 68 6.31 -9.76 5.63
C ALA A 68 5.25 -8.70 5.91
N LEU A 69 4.46 -8.85 6.98
CA LEU A 69 3.50 -7.83 7.41
C LEU A 69 4.20 -6.53 7.81
N GLY A 70 5.34 -6.61 8.51
CA GLY A 70 6.13 -5.44 8.86
C GLY A 70 6.65 -4.69 7.63
N ARG A 71 7.18 -5.42 6.64
CA ARG A 71 7.64 -4.84 5.36
C ARG A 71 6.49 -4.20 4.59
N LEU A 72 5.32 -4.83 4.59
CA LEU A 72 4.12 -4.29 3.96
C LEU A 72 3.72 -2.94 4.58
N VAL A 73 3.68 -2.87 5.92
CA VAL A 73 3.39 -1.63 6.65
C VAL A 73 4.44 -0.55 6.36
N ASP A 74 5.72 -0.92 6.28
CA ASP A 74 6.81 0.01 5.95
C ASP A 74 6.72 0.59 4.53
N LEU A 75 6.27 -0.23 3.56
CA LEU A 75 6.07 0.20 2.18
C LEU A 75 4.82 1.07 2.02
N ARG A 76 3.79 0.84 2.84
CA ARG A 76 2.57 1.65 2.87
C ARG A 76 2.81 2.99 3.56
N ASP A 77 3.40 2.95 4.75
CA ASP A 77 3.65 4.10 5.63
C ASP A 77 5.14 4.45 5.62
N VAL A 78 5.60 5.03 4.51
CA VAL A 78 7.02 5.34 4.25
C VAL A 78 7.62 6.27 5.31
N THR A 79 6.78 7.09 5.95
CA THR A 79 7.12 7.91 7.12
C THR A 79 6.04 7.79 8.18
N SER A 80 6.31 8.30 9.38
CA SER A 80 5.31 8.41 10.44
C SER A 80 3.97 8.94 9.93
N THR A 81 2.89 8.31 10.37
CA THR A 81 1.52 8.62 9.97
C THR A 81 0.95 9.85 10.69
N PHE A 82 1.66 10.42 11.68
CA PHE A 82 1.24 11.69 12.25
C PHE A 82 1.35 12.83 11.21
N PRO A 83 0.37 13.73 11.09
CA PRO A 83 0.41 14.84 10.14
C PRO A 83 1.64 15.75 10.32
N GLY A 84 2.44 15.88 9.27
CA GLY A 84 3.65 16.71 9.26
C GLY A 84 4.91 16.05 9.84
N ASP A 85 4.80 14.90 10.51
CA ASP A 85 5.99 14.12 10.90
C ASP A 85 6.55 13.37 9.68
N ARG A 86 7.87 13.48 9.52
CA ARG A 86 8.65 12.91 8.39
C ARG A 86 9.65 11.85 8.85
N THR A 87 9.58 11.40 10.10
CA THR A 87 10.39 10.28 10.60
C THR A 87 10.23 9.08 9.66
N PRO A 88 11.32 8.51 9.10
CA PRO A 88 11.22 7.41 8.14
C PRO A 88 10.73 6.13 8.81
N ALA A 89 10.05 5.26 8.06
CA ALA A 89 9.52 3.97 8.51
C ALA A 89 10.50 3.15 9.38
N LYS A 90 11.76 3.03 8.94
CA LYS A 90 12.84 2.33 9.65
C LYS A 90 13.15 2.85 11.06
N ALA A 91 12.71 4.06 11.39
CA ALA A 91 12.87 4.71 12.70
C ALA A 91 11.53 4.88 13.43
N CYS A 92 10.46 4.32 12.88
CA CYS A 92 9.13 4.29 13.48
C CYS A 92 8.91 2.96 14.22
N ASP A 93 7.99 3.00 15.17
CA ASP A 93 7.37 1.81 15.72
C ASP A 93 6.18 1.42 14.83
N ARG A 94 6.01 0.11 14.61
CA ARG A 94 4.80 -0.45 14.00
C ARG A 94 3.74 -0.56 15.09
N ASP A 95 2.96 0.48 15.22
CA ASP A 95 2.02 0.73 16.33
C ASP A 95 0.60 0.30 15.96
N HIS A 96 -0.12 -0.33 16.90
CA HIS A 96 -1.52 -0.75 16.69
C HIS A 96 -2.49 0.40 16.93
N ARG A 97 -3.29 0.79 15.94
CA ARG A 97 -4.34 1.83 16.05
C ARG A 97 -5.35 1.48 17.14
N LEU A 98 -5.88 0.26 17.11
CA LEU A 98 -6.63 -0.38 18.19
C LEU A 98 -5.66 -1.31 18.96
N PRO A 99 -5.38 -1.06 20.25
CA PRO A 99 -4.38 -1.81 21.00
C PRO A 99 -4.61 -3.33 20.94
N TYR A 100 -3.55 -4.11 20.78
CA TYR A 100 -3.60 -5.56 20.97
C TYR A 100 -3.88 -5.89 22.45
N PRO A 101 -4.69 -6.92 22.78
CA PRO A 101 -5.36 -7.86 21.87
C PRO A 101 -6.76 -7.40 21.42
N LEU A 102 -7.21 -6.19 21.78
CA LEU A 102 -8.52 -5.67 21.34
C LEU A 102 -8.59 -5.55 19.82
N GLY A 103 -7.47 -5.24 19.17
CA GLY A 103 -7.28 -5.32 17.73
C GLY A 103 -6.23 -6.37 17.35
N ALA A 104 -6.46 -7.05 16.23
CA ALA A 104 -5.49 -8.00 15.68
C ALA A 104 -4.23 -7.29 15.18
N THR A 105 -3.12 -8.03 15.10
CA THR A 105 -1.92 -7.55 14.40
C THR A 105 -2.14 -7.75 12.91
N SER A 106 -2.56 -6.69 12.23
CA SER A 106 -2.93 -6.72 10.81
C SER A 106 -2.49 -5.46 10.09
N GLU A 107 -2.47 -5.51 8.77
CA GLU A 107 -2.18 -4.37 7.90
C GLU A 107 -3.07 -3.19 8.27
N GLN A 108 -4.37 -3.41 8.42
CA GLN A 108 -5.34 -2.37 8.73
C GLN A 108 -5.24 -1.82 10.16
N ASN A 109 -4.66 -2.58 11.09
CA ASN A 109 -4.53 -2.13 12.48
C ASN A 109 -3.14 -1.56 12.78
N LEU A 110 -2.09 -1.97 12.07
CA LEU A 110 -0.75 -1.43 12.24
C LEU A 110 -0.59 -0.10 11.51
N GLN A 111 0.29 0.75 12.02
CA GLN A 111 0.74 1.97 11.37
C GLN A 111 2.17 2.31 11.78
N ASN A 112 2.93 2.98 10.91
CA ASN A 112 4.22 3.50 11.34
C ASN A 112 4.06 4.81 12.09
N THR A 113 4.51 4.81 13.35
CA THR A 113 4.42 5.96 14.24
C THR A 113 5.79 6.25 14.82
N SER A 114 6.26 7.50 14.78
CA SER A 114 7.50 7.84 15.47
C SER A 114 7.36 7.58 16.97
N ARG A 115 8.47 7.29 17.67
CA ARG A 115 8.49 7.05 19.12
C ARG A 115 7.75 8.14 19.92
N ARG A 116 7.83 9.40 19.46
CA ARG A 116 7.10 10.54 20.05
C ARG A 116 5.59 10.35 19.98
N TRP A 117 5.06 10.09 18.80
CA TRP A 117 3.61 9.99 18.59
C TRP A 117 3.03 8.65 19.05
N HIS A 118 3.84 7.58 19.06
CA HIS A 118 3.47 6.34 19.72
C HIS A 118 3.22 6.57 21.21
N ARG A 119 4.14 7.27 21.90
CA ARG A 119 3.96 7.64 23.31
C ARG A 119 2.76 8.56 23.54
N ALA A 120 2.48 9.47 22.62
CA ALA A 120 1.33 10.36 22.72
C ALA A 120 0.00 9.61 22.81
N LYS A 121 -0.10 8.40 22.22
CA LYS A 121 -1.31 7.57 22.35
C LYS A 121 -1.57 7.08 23.77
N HIS A 122 -0.53 6.92 24.58
CA HIS A 122 -0.67 6.62 26.00
C HIS A 122 -1.14 7.82 26.84
N THR A 123 -1.19 9.02 26.25
CA THR A 123 -1.66 10.24 26.92
C THR A 123 -2.97 10.76 26.31
N GLY A 124 -3.80 9.88 25.76
CA GLY A 124 -5.15 10.19 25.27
C GLY A 124 -5.25 10.54 23.78
N TRP A 125 -4.15 10.50 23.02
CA TRP A 125 -4.26 10.53 21.56
C TRP A 125 -4.77 9.18 21.05
N HIS A 126 -5.57 9.20 20.00
CA HIS A 126 -5.97 7.96 19.34
C HIS A 126 -6.07 8.14 17.83
N THR A 127 -6.10 7.01 17.12
CA THR A 127 -6.06 6.98 15.66
C THR A 127 -7.11 6.06 15.08
N SER A 128 -7.69 6.43 13.94
CA SER A 128 -8.59 5.58 13.16
C SER A 128 -8.25 5.67 11.68
N LEU A 129 -8.33 4.54 10.96
CA LEU A 129 -8.26 4.50 9.50
C LEU A 129 -9.64 4.80 8.91
N LEU A 130 -9.70 5.67 7.90
CA LEU A 130 -10.92 5.97 7.14
C LEU A 130 -10.96 5.15 5.84
N ASP A 131 -12.13 5.05 5.23
CA ASP A 131 -12.37 4.22 4.03
C ASP A 131 -11.52 4.63 2.82
N ASP A 132 -11.12 5.91 2.74
CA ASP A 132 -10.23 6.45 1.70
C ASP A 132 -8.74 6.20 1.98
N GLY A 133 -8.42 5.46 3.05
CA GLY A 133 -7.06 5.21 3.52
C GLY A 133 -6.45 6.37 4.31
N THR A 134 -7.20 7.44 4.58
CA THR A 134 -6.74 8.54 5.44
C THR A 134 -6.65 8.07 6.89
N ILE A 135 -5.55 8.42 7.56
CA ILE A 135 -5.40 8.20 9.00
C ILE A 135 -5.83 9.47 9.73
N ARG A 136 -6.86 9.34 10.55
CA ARG A 136 -7.36 10.38 11.44
C ARG A 136 -6.70 10.23 12.81
N TRP A 137 -6.02 11.29 13.25
CA TRP A 137 -5.49 11.46 14.60
C TRP A 137 -6.39 12.38 15.39
N THR A 138 -6.82 11.95 16.58
CA THR A 138 -7.61 12.77 17.50
C THR A 138 -6.79 13.04 18.75
N SER A 139 -6.71 14.32 19.12
CA SER A 139 -6.03 14.78 20.32
C SER A 139 -6.91 14.63 21.58
N PRO A 140 -6.33 14.59 22.78
CA PRO A 140 -7.08 14.56 24.04
C PRO A 140 -8.07 15.71 24.21
N SER A 141 -7.81 16.85 23.57
CA SER A 141 -8.68 18.03 23.55
C SER A 141 -9.65 18.05 22.36
N HIS A 142 -9.91 16.89 21.75
CA HIS A 142 -10.83 16.70 20.61
C HIS A 142 -10.45 17.38 19.28
N GLY A 143 -9.25 17.95 19.16
CA GLY A 143 -8.73 18.41 17.87
C GLY A 143 -8.45 17.23 16.93
N VAL A 144 -8.80 17.37 15.66
CA VAL A 144 -8.70 16.31 14.64
C VAL A 144 -7.70 16.67 13.55
N TYR A 145 -6.82 15.73 13.22
CA TYR A 145 -5.78 15.90 12.22
C TYR A 145 -5.80 14.72 11.23
N HIS A 146 -5.60 15.00 9.95
CA HIS A 146 -5.68 13.99 8.89
C HIS A 146 -4.34 13.82 8.18
N ARG A 147 -3.95 12.56 7.99
CA ARG A 147 -2.85 12.17 7.11
C ARG A 147 -3.41 11.37 5.95
N LYS A 148 -3.43 11.97 4.76
CA LYS A 148 -3.76 11.25 3.53
C LYS A 148 -2.72 10.16 3.25
N PRO A 149 -3.12 9.04 2.63
CA PRO A 149 -2.19 7.97 2.29
C PRO A 149 -1.09 8.50 1.36
N GLN A 150 0.16 8.10 1.61
CA GLN A 150 1.31 8.56 0.82
C GLN A 150 1.33 7.94 -0.58
N ARG A 151 0.64 6.81 -0.77
CA ARG A 151 0.35 6.21 -2.07
C ARG A 151 -1.16 6.15 -2.22
N THR A 152 -1.69 6.77 -3.26
CA THR A 152 -3.12 6.68 -3.59
C THR A 152 -3.43 5.24 -4.00
N VAL A 153 -4.33 4.57 -3.28
CA VAL A 153 -4.93 3.31 -3.75
C VAL A 153 -5.66 3.63 -5.07
N PRO A 154 -5.51 2.84 -6.14
CA PRO A 154 -6.35 3.02 -7.32
C PRO A 154 -7.84 2.94 -6.92
N PRO A 155 -8.74 3.73 -7.53
CA PRO A 155 -10.17 3.64 -7.23
C PRO A 155 -10.70 2.22 -7.46
N ALA A 156 -11.73 1.84 -6.71
CA ALA A 156 -12.44 0.58 -6.93
C ALA A 156 -13.02 0.56 -8.36
N ILE A 157 -12.97 -0.61 -9.01
CA ILE A 157 -13.66 -0.81 -10.28
C ILE A 157 -15.17 -0.87 -9.98
N PRO A 158 -16.02 -0.06 -10.66
CA PRO A 158 -17.47 -0.11 -10.46
C PRO A 158 -18.04 -1.50 -10.76
N ASP A 159 -19.03 -1.91 -9.96
CA ASP A 159 -19.80 -3.13 -10.21
C ASP A 159 -20.43 -3.08 -11.62
N GLY A 160 -20.28 -4.16 -12.39
CA GLY A 160 -20.78 -4.24 -13.76
C GLY A 160 -19.88 -3.62 -14.83
N THR A 161 -18.64 -3.23 -14.48
CA THR A 161 -17.64 -2.84 -15.49
C THR A 161 -17.28 -4.05 -16.35
N THR A 162 -17.85 -4.11 -17.56
CA THR A 162 -17.43 -5.08 -18.58
C THR A 162 -16.16 -4.58 -19.23
N LEU A 163 -15.08 -5.35 -19.09
CA LEU A 163 -13.83 -5.04 -19.77
C LEU A 163 -14.01 -5.19 -21.28
N PRO A 164 -13.40 -4.31 -22.10
CA PRO A 164 -13.44 -4.47 -23.54
C PRO A 164 -12.85 -5.84 -23.93
N PRO A 165 -13.41 -6.52 -24.95
CA PRO A 165 -12.87 -7.80 -25.41
C PRO A 165 -11.41 -7.63 -25.81
N ILE A 166 -10.60 -8.64 -25.48
CA ILE A 166 -9.20 -8.69 -25.89
C ILE A 166 -9.18 -8.81 -27.41
N ASN A 167 -8.71 -7.77 -28.10
CA ASN A 167 -8.39 -7.90 -29.52
C ASN A 167 -7.02 -8.60 -29.62
N ASP A 168 -7.03 -9.92 -29.59
CA ASP A 168 -5.89 -10.75 -30.01
C ASP A 168 -5.70 -10.56 -31.52
N THR A 169 -4.94 -9.54 -31.89
CA THR A 169 -4.38 -9.44 -33.24
C THR A 169 -2.88 -9.70 -33.12
N GLY A 170 -2.54 -10.98 -33.32
CA GLY A 170 -1.28 -11.52 -33.88
C GLY A 170 0.04 -11.04 -33.31
#